data_AF-A0A7M3W6P7-F1
#
_entry.id   AF-A0A7M3W6P7-F1
#
_cell.length_a   1.000
_cell.length_b   1.000
_cell.length_c   1.000
_cell.angle_alpha   90.00
_cell.angle_beta   90.00
_cell.angle_gamma   90.00
#
_symmetry.space_group_name_H-M   'P 1'
#
loop_
_entity.id
_entity.type
_entity.pdbx_description
1 polymer ?
#
loop_
_entity_poly.entity_id
_entity_poly.type
_entity_poly.pdbx_seq_one_letter_code
_entity_poly.pdbx_strand_id
1 'polypeptide(L)'
;MLPHEAFQAWYGSHEVDLDWLEKPSRHQFRWRLPTNAWITATRQFSSPAALQKVLRNYGPRDVYIGTSAWLTPVNLPKRSDQESAPPVLIDHLVVFDIDFRPFCYRRLEQARKATQALLNWLDDNEDLSLKSISYSGGKGFHLIFTDNDRTLFSIPEPREREDAVRSSRQELLQRVLEQGFPVDPTVTADTRRIIRLPGSLHGTTGWACTRITREDLSRPLKMWVSTLPRHSSASKLRYFPYG
;
A
#
# COMPACT_ATOMS: atom_id res chain seq x y z
N MET A 1 0.74 -22.66 -4.88
CA MET A 1 1.29 -21.33 -5.22
C MET A 1 1.25 -21.21 -6.73
N LEU A 2 0.95 -20.03 -7.30
CA LEU A 2 0.93 -19.88 -8.75
C LEU A 2 2.35 -20.09 -9.32
N PRO A 3 2.49 -20.72 -10.50
CA PRO A 3 3.79 -20.86 -11.17
C PRO A 3 4.28 -19.50 -11.69
N HIS A 4 5.57 -19.41 -12.03
CA HIS A 4 6.19 -18.15 -12.47
C HIS A 4 5.55 -17.61 -13.75
N GLU A 5 5.24 -18.49 -14.69
CA GLU A 5 4.62 -18.18 -15.99
C GLU A 5 3.23 -17.57 -15.79
N ALA A 6 2.50 -17.97 -14.75
CA ALA A 6 1.20 -17.39 -14.42
C ALA A 6 1.33 -15.92 -13.98
N PHE A 7 2.38 -15.58 -13.24
CA PHE A 7 2.66 -14.19 -12.89
C PHE A 7 3.09 -13.38 -14.13
N GLN A 8 3.97 -13.92 -14.98
CA GLN A 8 4.36 -13.25 -16.22
C GLN A 8 3.16 -13.00 -17.14
N ALA A 9 2.25 -13.97 -17.27
CA ALA A 9 1.02 -13.85 -18.05
C ALA A 9 0.07 -12.79 -17.47
N TRP A 10 -0.07 -12.72 -16.14
CA TRP A 10 -0.84 -11.66 -15.46
C TRP A 10 -0.32 -10.29 -15.85
N TYR A 11 0.98 -10.02 -15.65
CA TYR A 11 1.58 -8.74 -16.04
C TYR A 11 1.76 -8.59 -17.58
N GLY A 12 1.41 -9.59 -18.37
CA GLY A 12 1.26 -9.45 -19.81
C GLY A 12 -0.08 -8.83 -20.23
N SER A 13 -1.10 -8.92 -19.38
CA SER A 13 -2.50 -8.62 -19.70
C SER A 13 -3.19 -7.65 -18.75
N HIS A 14 -2.63 -7.42 -17.56
CA HIS A 14 -3.18 -6.55 -16.53
C HIS A 14 -2.14 -5.52 -16.12
N GLU A 15 -2.43 -4.24 -16.39
CA GLU A 15 -1.55 -3.14 -16.04
C GLU A 15 -1.65 -2.80 -14.54
N VAL A 16 -0.53 -2.39 -13.95
CA VAL A 16 -0.51 -1.82 -12.60
C VAL A 16 -1.12 -0.42 -12.57
N ASP A 17 -1.72 -0.05 -11.45
CA ASP A 17 -2.43 1.22 -11.30
C ASP A 17 -1.57 2.23 -10.52
N LEU A 18 -1.15 3.28 -11.23
CA LEU A 18 -0.40 4.42 -10.68
C LEU A 18 -1.19 5.73 -10.70
N ASP A 19 -2.44 5.73 -11.21
CA ASP A 19 -3.19 6.95 -11.47
C ASP A 19 -3.59 7.70 -10.18
N TRP A 20 -3.52 7.01 -9.04
CA TRP A 20 -3.72 7.62 -7.74
C TRP A 20 -2.55 8.50 -7.28
N LEU A 21 -1.39 8.44 -7.94
CA LEU A 21 -0.21 9.24 -7.62
C LEU A 21 0.08 10.28 -8.71
N GLU A 22 0.40 11.50 -8.29
CA GLU A 22 0.79 12.56 -9.23
C GLU A 22 2.20 12.35 -9.78
N LYS A 23 3.15 11.92 -8.93
CA LYS A 23 4.56 11.73 -9.29
C LYS A 23 5.06 10.34 -8.85
N PRO A 24 4.65 9.25 -9.51
CA PRO A 24 5.11 7.90 -9.18
C PRO A 24 6.65 7.76 -9.18
N SER A 25 7.34 8.57 -10.00
CA SER A 25 8.79 8.56 -10.13
C SER A 25 9.54 8.96 -8.86
N ARG A 26 8.86 9.60 -7.89
CA ARG A 26 9.42 9.96 -6.58
C ARG A 26 9.34 8.84 -5.55
N HIS A 27 8.72 7.70 -5.87
CA HIS A 27 8.55 6.59 -4.95
C HIS A 27 9.48 5.43 -5.29
N GLN A 28 9.91 4.70 -4.26
CA GLN A 28 10.66 3.48 -4.46
C GLN A 28 9.71 2.34 -4.85
N PHE A 29 10.10 1.54 -5.85
CA PHE A 29 9.40 0.33 -6.21
C PHE A 29 10.20 -0.90 -5.78
N ARG A 30 9.50 -1.90 -5.26
CA ARG A 30 10.09 -3.19 -4.87
C ARG A 30 9.16 -4.31 -5.28
N TRP A 31 9.71 -5.46 -5.65
CA TRP A 31 8.90 -6.63 -5.93
C TRP A 31 9.57 -7.89 -5.39
N ARG A 32 8.73 -8.90 -5.16
CA ARG A 32 9.16 -10.21 -4.70
C ARG A 32 8.92 -11.22 -5.82
N LEU A 33 9.92 -12.05 -6.10
CA LEU A 33 9.81 -13.15 -7.06
C LEU A 33 9.13 -14.38 -6.45
N PRO A 34 8.63 -15.33 -7.26
CA PRO A 34 8.10 -16.60 -6.76
C PRO A 34 9.03 -17.35 -5.81
N THR A 35 10.36 -17.21 -6.01
CA THR A 35 11.44 -17.72 -5.15
C THR A 35 11.55 -17.02 -3.80
N ASN A 36 10.73 -16.00 -3.53
CA ASN A 36 10.80 -15.06 -2.41
C ASN A 36 11.99 -14.11 -2.42
N ALA A 37 12.82 -14.11 -3.47
CA ALA A 37 13.86 -13.11 -3.65
C ALA A 37 13.25 -11.71 -3.80
N TRP A 38 13.81 -10.73 -3.11
CA TRP A 38 13.44 -9.33 -3.20
C TRP A 38 14.27 -8.61 -4.25
N ILE A 39 13.62 -7.77 -5.03
CA ILE A 39 14.26 -6.85 -5.96
C ILE A 39 13.79 -5.44 -5.64
N THR A 40 14.75 -4.52 -5.55
CA THR A 40 14.49 -3.08 -5.47
C THR A 40 14.77 -2.47 -6.82
N ALA A 41 13.87 -1.59 -7.28
CA ALA A 41 14.05 -0.87 -8.52
C ALA A 41 15.35 -0.05 -8.50
N THR A 42 16.15 -0.20 -9.55
CA THR A 42 17.39 0.57 -9.77
C THR A 42 17.15 1.85 -10.58
N ARG A 43 15.91 2.10 -11.02
CA ARG A 43 15.50 3.30 -11.76
C ARG A 43 14.11 3.75 -11.33
N GLN A 44 13.78 4.99 -11.67
CA GLN A 44 12.46 5.57 -11.44
C GLN A 44 11.46 5.12 -12.52
N PHE A 45 10.17 5.15 -12.18
CA PHE A 45 9.07 4.88 -13.10
C PHE A 45 8.04 6.01 -13.01
N SER A 46 7.80 6.69 -14.13
CA SER A 46 6.82 7.77 -14.20
C SER A 46 5.48 7.33 -14.80
N SER A 47 5.41 6.15 -15.42
CA SER A 47 4.20 5.65 -16.06
C SER A 47 3.97 4.15 -15.82
N PRO A 48 2.70 3.71 -15.80
CA PRO A 48 2.33 2.30 -15.70
C PRO A 48 3.04 1.43 -16.74
N ALA A 49 2.99 1.81 -18.01
CA ALA A 49 3.59 1.07 -19.11
C ALA A 49 5.11 0.83 -18.94
N ALA A 50 5.85 1.80 -18.38
CA ALA A 50 7.28 1.65 -18.16
C ALA A 50 7.61 0.65 -17.06
N LEU A 51 6.78 0.58 -16.01
CA LEU A 51 6.87 -0.40 -14.93
C LEU A 51 6.41 -1.76 -15.43
N GLN A 52 5.32 -1.80 -16.18
CA GLN A 52 4.72 -3.02 -16.72
C GLN A 52 5.71 -3.84 -17.55
N LYS A 53 6.51 -3.21 -18.40
CA LYS A 53 7.57 -3.90 -19.17
C LYS A 53 8.53 -4.68 -18.28
N VAL A 54 8.89 -4.10 -17.13
CA VAL A 54 9.78 -4.75 -16.16
C VAL A 54 9.07 -5.88 -15.44
N LEU A 55 7.84 -5.65 -14.95
CA LEU A 55 7.07 -6.66 -14.24
C LEU A 55 6.74 -7.88 -15.12
N ARG A 56 6.42 -7.67 -16.40
CA ARG A 56 6.20 -8.76 -17.36
C ARG A 56 7.40 -9.68 -17.49
N ASN A 57 8.61 -9.11 -17.55
CA ASN A 57 9.83 -9.89 -17.67
C ASN A 57 10.13 -10.67 -16.37
N TYR A 58 9.95 -10.02 -15.22
CA TYR A 58 10.26 -10.63 -13.92
C TYR A 58 9.18 -11.55 -13.35
N GLY A 59 7.93 -11.48 -13.80
CA GLY A 59 6.82 -12.28 -13.23
C GLY A 59 6.74 -12.26 -11.69
N PRO A 60 6.68 -11.09 -11.03
CA PRO A 60 6.75 -11.03 -9.57
C PRO A 60 5.48 -11.55 -8.90
N ARG A 61 5.64 -12.27 -7.80
CA ARG A 61 4.51 -12.74 -6.98
C ARG A 61 3.85 -11.63 -6.17
N ASP A 62 4.58 -10.55 -5.88
CA ASP A 62 4.10 -9.42 -5.10
C ASP A 62 4.83 -8.15 -5.56
N VAL A 63 4.13 -7.02 -5.72
CA VAL A 63 4.71 -5.73 -6.13
C VAL A 63 4.30 -4.65 -5.13
N TYR A 64 5.25 -3.79 -4.79
CA TYR A 64 5.11 -2.78 -3.75
C TYR A 64 5.66 -1.44 -4.19
N ILE A 65 5.12 -0.39 -3.57
CA ILE A 65 5.52 0.99 -3.72
C ILE A 65 5.75 1.60 -2.33
N GLY A 66 6.77 2.44 -2.19
CA GLY A 66 7.08 3.16 -0.95
C GLY A 66 6.05 4.23 -0.62
N THR A 67 5.74 4.40 0.67
CA THR A 67 4.80 5.41 1.16
C THR A 67 5.38 6.84 1.10
N SER A 68 6.70 6.95 1.14
CA SER A 68 7.40 8.24 1.01
C SER A 68 7.79 8.59 -0.43
N ALA A 69 7.67 9.87 -0.75
CA ALA A 69 8.24 10.48 -1.93
C ALA A 69 9.60 11.09 -1.57
N TRP A 70 10.62 10.78 -2.35
CA TRP A 70 11.99 11.25 -2.16
C TRP A 70 12.46 12.06 -3.34
N LEU A 71 13.41 12.98 -3.11
CA LEU A 71 14.12 13.65 -4.20
C LEU A 71 14.87 12.64 -5.08
N THR A 72 15.53 11.67 -4.43
CA THR A 72 16.21 10.56 -5.09
C THR A 72 15.73 9.24 -4.48
N PRO A 73 14.70 8.59 -5.04
CA PRO A 73 14.07 7.40 -4.44
C PRO A 73 14.78 6.07 -4.74
N VAL A 74 15.86 6.10 -5.50
CA VAL A 74 16.70 4.94 -5.81
C VAL A 74 17.89 4.89 -4.85
N ASN A 75 18.31 3.68 -4.47
CA ASN A 75 19.46 3.46 -3.58
C ASN A 75 19.39 4.23 -2.25
N LEU A 76 18.18 4.35 -1.69
CA LEU A 76 17.99 5.02 -0.40
C LEU A 76 18.84 4.35 0.69
N PRO A 77 19.65 5.12 1.44
CA PRO A 77 20.41 4.57 2.55
C PRO A 77 19.48 4.07 3.65
N LYS A 78 19.97 3.11 4.44
CA LYS A 78 19.24 2.69 5.65
C LYS A 78 19.13 3.88 6.59
N ARG A 79 18.08 3.93 7.42
CA ARG A 79 17.93 5.01 8.41
C ARG A 79 19.08 5.05 9.42
N SER A 80 19.65 3.88 9.74
CA SER A 80 20.81 3.74 10.62
C SER A 80 22.15 4.12 9.96
N ASP A 81 22.15 4.41 8.66
CA ASP A 81 23.35 4.84 7.94
C ASP A 81 23.71 6.27 8.36
N GLN A 82 24.97 6.45 8.77
CA GLN A 82 25.54 7.74 9.19
C GLN A 82 26.61 8.24 8.23
N GLU A 83 27.04 7.43 7.26
CA GLU A 83 28.10 7.77 6.32
C GLU A 83 27.53 8.42 5.06
N SER A 84 26.40 7.90 4.58
CA SER A 84 25.72 8.44 3.40
C SER A 84 25.04 9.78 3.70
N ALA A 85 24.99 10.66 2.70
CA ALA A 85 24.16 11.86 2.76
C ALA A 85 22.68 11.48 3.01
N PRO A 86 21.97 12.18 3.91
CA PRO A 86 20.58 11.85 4.23
C PRO A 86 19.68 12.13 3.03
N PRO A 87 18.73 11.24 2.72
CA PRO A 87 17.83 11.45 1.60
C PRO A 87 16.82 12.56 1.92
N VAL A 88 16.48 13.36 0.93
CA VAL A 88 15.52 14.45 1.09
C VAL A 88 14.09 13.91 0.93
N LEU A 89 13.37 13.84 2.05
CA LEU A 89 11.94 13.50 2.08
C LEU A 89 11.13 14.66 1.50
N ILE A 90 10.42 14.41 0.39
CA ILE A 90 9.55 15.39 -0.26
C ILE A 90 8.13 15.28 0.29
N ASP A 91 7.67 14.06 0.52
CA ASP A 91 6.30 13.77 0.97
C ASP A 91 6.23 12.43 1.68
N HIS A 92 5.23 12.21 2.53
CA HIS A 92 4.96 10.94 3.17
C HIS A 92 3.45 10.67 3.25
N LEU A 93 2.99 9.71 2.45
CA LEU A 93 1.60 9.25 2.48
C LEU A 93 1.24 8.76 3.89
N VAL A 94 0.10 9.20 4.40
CA VAL A 94 -0.48 8.65 5.63
C VAL A 94 -1.18 7.35 5.26
N VAL A 95 -0.68 6.21 5.75
CA VAL A 95 -1.28 4.91 5.46
C VAL A 95 -1.77 4.23 6.72
N PHE A 96 -3.00 3.74 6.66
CA PHE A 96 -3.56 2.81 7.63
C PHE A 96 -3.81 1.47 6.95
N ASP A 97 -3.19 0.41 7.48
CA ASP A 97 -3.39 -0.97 7.04
C ASP A 97 -4.27 -1.71 8.05
N ILE A 98 -5.37 -2.28 7.57
CA ILE A 98 -6.36 -2.97 8.39
C ILE A 98 -6.55 -4.36 7.83
N ASP A 99 -6.14 -5.37 8.59
CA ASP A 99 -6.05 -6.75 8.14
C ASP A 99 -6.67 -7.71 9.17
N PHE A 100 -7.58 -8.58 8.71
CA PHE A 100 -8.22 -9.59 9.56
C PHE A 100 -7.88 -10.99 9.06
N ARG A 101 -7.35 -11.84 9.95
CA ARG A 101 -6.93 -13.21 9.60
C ARG A 101 -7.97 -14.25 10.04
N PRO A 102 -8.10 -15.39 9.32
CA PRO A 102 -7.46 -15.73 8.06
C PRO A 102 -8.15 -15.09 6.83
N PHE A 103 -7.65 -15.37 5.63
CA PHE A 103 -8.31 -14.97 4.37
C PHE A 103 -9.65 -15.72 4.21
N CYS A 104 -10.75 -15.08 4.61
CA CYS A 104 -12.11 -15.57 4.41
C CYS A 104 -13.08 -14.39 4.35
N TYR A 105 -14.28 -14.62 3.81
CA TYR A 105 -15.29 -13.58 3.61
C TYR A 105 -15.64 -12.85 4.91
N ARG A 106 -15.89 -13.58 6.01
CA ARG A 106 -16.27 -12.97 7.29
C ARG A 106 -15.20 -12.02 7.82
N ARG A 107 -13.92 -12.41 7.74
CA ARG A 107 -12.80 -11.59 8.20
C ARG A 107 -12.59 -10.39 7.29
N LEU A 108 -12.70 -10.56 5.98
CA LEU A 108 -12.59 -9.45 5.04
C LEU A 108 -13.75 -8.45 5.18
N GLU A 109 -14.97 -8.92 5.46
CA GLU A 109 -16.12 -8.05 5.78
C GLU A 109 -15.95 -7.31 7.12
N GLN A 110 -15.32 -7.94 8.12
CA GLN A 110 -14.92 -7.25 9.36
C GLN A 110 -13.88 -6.16 9.08
N ALA A 111 -12.85 -6.47 8.29
CA ALA A 111 -11.86 -5.50 7.86
C ALA A 111 -12.54 -4.32 7.14
N ARG A 112 -13.44 -4.59 6.18
CA ARG A 112 -14.18 -3.55 5.45
C ARG A 112 -14.94 -2.62 6.40
N LYS A 113 -15.68 -3.18 7.37
CA LYS A 113 -16.44 -2.39 8.36
C LYS A 113 -15.52 -1.54 9.22
N ALA A 114 -14.41 -2.09 9.70
CA ALA A 114 -13.42 -1.34 10.48
C ALA A 114 -12.79 -0.22 9.64
N THR A 115 -12.45 -0.50 8.37
CA THR A 115 -11.93 0.49 7.43
C THR A 115 -12.93 1.60 7.14
N GLN A 116 -14.23 1.30 6.96
CA GLN A 116 -15.26 2.32 6.78
C GLN A 116 -15.43 3.20 8.03
N ALA A 117 -15.43 2.59 9.22
CA ALA A 117 -15.54 3.32 10.47
C ALA A 117 -14.34 4.25 10.70
N LEU A 118 -13.12 3.76 10.42
CA LEU A 118 -11.91 4.58 10.48
C LEU A 118 -11.97 5.73 9.48
N LEU A 119 -12.39 5.47 8.23
CA LEU A 119 -12.49 6.52 7.22
C LEU A 119 -13.43 7.65 7.67
N ASN A 120 -14.61 7.31 8.19
CA ASN A 120 -15.55 8.32 8.70
C ASN A 120 -14.94 9.11 9.86
N TRP A 121 -14.29 8.42 10.80
CA TRP A 121 -13.65 9.10 11.93
C TRP A 121 -12.54 10.05 11.48
N LEU A 122 -11.71 9.64 10.50
CA LEU A 122 -10.67 10.49 9.95
C LEU A 122 -11.26 11.73 9.25
N ASP A 123 -12.33 11.56 8.47
CA ASP A 123 -13.02 12.69 7.82
C ASP A 123 -13.57 13.71 8.84
N ASP A 124 -14.04 13.23 10.00
CA ASP A 124 -14.64 14.07 11.04
C ASP A 124 -13.62 14.71 11.99
N ASN A 125 -12.40 14.15 12.10
CA ASN A 125 -11.45 14.49 13.18
C ASN A 125 -10.05 14.93 12.71
N GLU A 126 -9.67 14.65 11.47
CA GLU A 126 -8.30 14.91 10.99
C GLU A 126 -8.31 15.69 9.68
N ASP A 127 -7.41 16.66 9.54
CA ASP A 127 -7.27 17.48 8.32
C ASP A 127 -6.39 16.78 7.27
N LEU A 128 -6.93 15.71 6.68
CA LEU A 128 -6.26 14.85 5.70
C LEU A 128 -7.07 14.72 4.42
N SER A 129 -6.39 14.78 3.27
CA SER A 129 -7.03 14.52 1.97
C SER A 129 -6.94 13.04 1.60
N LEU A 130 -8.09 12.37 1.45
CA LEU A 130 -8.13 10.98 0.99
C LEU A 130 -7.58 10.87 -0.43
N LYS A 131 -6.54 10.04 -0.59
CA LYS A 131 -5.88 9.80 -1.88
C LYS A 131 -6.34 8.50 -2.54
N SER A 132 -6.50 7.43 -1.75
CA SER A 132 -6.88 6.12 -2.27
C SER A 132 -7.40 5.20 -1.16
N ILE A 133 -8.33 4.32 -1.53
CA ILE A 133 -8.77 3.18 -0.73
C ILE A 133 -8.45 1.95 -1.57
N SER A 134 -7.76 0.95 -0.99
CA SER A 134 -7.38 -0.24 -1.74
C SER A 134 -7.69 -1.52 -0.97
N TYR A 135 -8.33 -2.49 -1.62
CA TYR A 135 -8.29 -3.88 -1.18
C TYR A 135 -6.88 -4.43 -1.40
N SER A 136 -6.27 -5.02 -0.37
CA SER A 136 -4.86 -5.44 -0.39
C SER A 136 -4.56 -6.70 -1.23
N GLY A 137 -5.57 -7.26 -1.92
CA GLY A 137 -5.46 -8.55 -2.60
C GLY A 137 -5.52 -9.75 -1.64
N GLY A 138 -5.73 -9.51 -0.35
CA GLY A 138 -5.76 -10.56 0.66
C GLY A 138 -6.74 -10.27 1.78
N LYS A 139 -6.23 -9.85 2.93
CA LYS A 139 -6.96 -9.96 4.21
C LYS A 139 -7.58 -8.66 4.68
N GLY A 140 -7.49 -7.61 3.87
CA GLY A 140 -7.77 -6.28 4.37
C GLY A 140 -7.62 -5.18 3.35
N PHE A 141 -7.42 -3.98 3.87
CA PHE A 141 -7.51 -2.73 3.13
C PHE A 141 -6.43 -1.75 3.56
N HIS A 142 -6.00 -0.92 2.60
CA HIS A 142 -5.21 0.27 2.87
C HIS A 142 -6.09 1.51 2.69
N LEU A 143 -6.10 2.39 3.69
CA LEU A 143 -6.49 3.80 3.51
C LEU A 143 -5.24 4.63 3.34
N ILE A 144 -5.24 5.51 2.34
CA ILE A 144 -4.09 6.30 1.95
C ILE A 144 -4.52 7.77 1.84
N PHE A 145 -3.84 8.65 2.56
CA PHE A 145 -4.09 10.08 2.59
C PHE A 145 -2.82 10.90 2.36
N THR A 146 -3.00 12.19 2.11
CA THR A 146 -1.95 13.21 2.09
C THR A 146 -2.25 14.30 3.12
N ASP A 147 -1.22 14.90 3.70
CA ASP A 147 -1.40 16.08 4.56
C ASP A 147 -1.85 17.28 3.73
N ASN A 148 -2.77 18.06 4.31
CA ASN A 148 -3.12 19.38 3.80
C ASN A 148 -2.09 20.43 4.28
N ASP A 149 -1.60 20.29 5.52
CA ASP A 149 -0.49 21.09 6.04
C ASP A 149 0.87 20.52 5.58
N ARG A 150 1.68 21.38 4.95
CA ARG A 150 3.00 21.04 4.40
C ARG A 150 4.16 21.53 5.25
N THR A 151 3.90 22.15 6.40
CA THR A 151 4.91 22.81 7.25
C THR A 151 6.07 21.90 7.62
N LEU A 152 5.81 20.64 7.99
CA LEU A 152 6.86 19.68 8.33
C LEU A 152 7.82 19.43 7.16
N PHE A 153 7.33 19.43 5.92
CA PHE A 153 8.16 19.20 4.73
C PHE A 153 9.01 20.42 4.35
N SER A 154 8.80 21.58 4.99
CA SER A 154 9.61 22.79 4.83
C SER A 154 10.85 22.82 5.73
N ILE A 155 10.97 21.90 6.71
CA ILE A 155 12.16 21.79 7.58
C ILE A 155 13.41 21.58 6.71
N PRO A 156 14.42 22.47 6.72
CA PRO A 156 15.53 22.39 5.79
C PRO A 156 16.41 21.16 5.97
N GLU A 157 16.71 20.79 7.21
CA GLU A 157 17.61 19.69 7.53
C GLU A 157 16.91 18.32 7.31
N PRO A 158 17.40 17.45 6.40
CA PRO A 158 16.65 16.26 5.98
C PRO A 158 16.38 15.25 7.10
N ARG A 159 17.32 15.07 8.04
CA ARG A 159 17.13 14.14 9.17
C ARG A 159 16.08 14.67 10.14
N GLU A 160 16.17 15.94 10.50
CA GLU A 160 15.18 16.62 11.35
C GLU A 160 13.79 16.56 10.71
N ARG A 161 13.69 16.81 9.39
CA ARG A 161 12.45 16.68 8.63
C ARG A 161 11.85 15.28 8.74
N GLU A 162 12.64 14.24 8.45
CA GLU A 162 12.16 12.86 8.49
C GLU A 162 11.70 12.48 9.91
N ASP A 163 12.43 12.88 10.95
CA ASP A 163 12.05 12.58 12.34
C ASP A 163 10.84 13.38 12.83
N ALA A 164 10.67 14.64 12.41
CA ALA A 164 9.48 15.42 12.70
C ALA A 164 8.22 14.83 12.05
N VAL A 165 8.30 14.41 10.78
CA VAL A 165 7.21 13.69 10.10
C VAL A 165 6.89 12.40 10.83
N ARG A 166 7.90 11.60 11.21
CA ARG A 166 7.67 10.36 11.97
C ARG A 166 6.97 10.61 13.30
N SER A 167 7.38 11.63 14.04
CA SER A 167 6.78 11.98 15.34
C SER A 167 5.31 12.39 15.17
N SER A 168 5.01 13.25 14.19
CA SER A 168 3.62 13.61 13.85
C SER A 168 2.76 12.39 13.48
N ARG A 169 3.31 11.44 12.72
CA ARG A 169 2.61 10.18 12.40
C ARG A 169 2.37 9.29 13.61
N GLN A 170 3.29 9.27 14.57
CA GLN A 170 3.11 8.52 15.82
C GLN A 170 1.99 9.12 16.66
N GLU A 171 1.90 10.44 16.75
CA GLU A 171 0.80 11.12 17.45
C GLU A 171 -0.56 10.85 16.79
N LEU A 172 -0.63 10.91 15.46
CA LEU A 172 -1.84 10.55 14.72
C LEU A 172 -2.23 9.09 14.94
N LEU A 173 -1.26 8.17 14.84
CA LEU A 173 -1.49 6.74 15.09
C LEU A 173 -1.99 6.51 16.51
N GLN A 174 -1.44 7.22 17.50
CA GLN A 174 -1.87 7.11 18.89
C GLN A 174 -3.34 7.51 19.06
N ARG A 175 -3.77 8.64 18.48
CA ARG A 175 -5.18 9.05 18.50
C ARG A 175 -6.10 8.00 17.87
N VAL A 176 -5.69 7.42 16.74
CA VAL A 176 -6.44 6.36 16.05
C VAL A 176 -6.54 5.09 16.91
N LEU A 177 -5.45 4.68 17.57
CA LEU A 177 -5.43 3.50 18.44
C LEU A 177 -6.25 3.71 19.71
N GLU A 178 -6.27 4.92 20.28
CA GLU A 178 -7.09 5.28 21.45
C GLU A 178 -8.60 5.17 21.17
N GLN A 179 -9.03 5.36 19.92
CA GLN A 179 -10.40 5.10 19.49
C GLN A 179 -10.71 3.60 19.26
N GLY A 180 -9.71 2.73 19.41
CA GLY A 180 -9.86 1.28 19.27
C GLY A 180 -9.86 0.77 17.82
N PHE A 181 -9.40 1.56 16.85
CA PHE A 181 -9.31 1.10 15.46
C PHE A 181 -8.22 0.03 15.28
N PRO A 182 -8.50 -1.08 14.57
CA PRO A 182 -7.59 -2.22 14.44
C PRO A 182 -6.58 -2.02 13.30
N VAL A 183 -5.78 -0.96 13.36
CA VAL A 183 -4.73 -0.66 12.38
C VAL A 183 -3.41 -1.34 12.75
N ASP A 184 -2.58 -1.70 11.77
CA ASP A 184 -1.20 -2.17 12.02
C ASP A 184 -0.32 -0.98 12.48
N PRO A 185 0.16 -0.97 13.74
CA PRO A 185 0.92 0.15 14.28
C PRO A 185 2.31 0.30 13.65
N THR A 186 2.78 -0.69 12.88
CA THR A 186 4.09 -0.68 12.22
C THR A 186 4.09 0.04 10.87
N VAL A 187 2.92 0.50 10.40
CA VAL A 187 2.75 1.07 9.05
C VAL A 187 2.84 2.59 9.08
N THR A 188 1.97 3.25 9.85
CA THR A 188 1.68 4.68 9.70
C THR A 188 2.88 5.59 9.96
N ALA A 189 3.72 5.24 10.93
CA ALA A 189 4.90 6.03 11.31
C ALA A 189 6.20 5.63 10.59
N ASP A 190 6.19 4.57 9.79
CA ASP A 190 7.37 4.10 9.07
C ASP A 190 7.50 4.84 7.73
N THR A 191 8.37 5.85 7.68
CA THR A 191 8.69 6.62 6.47
C THR A 191 9.34 5.77 5.37
N ARG A 192 9.78 4.54 5.66
CA ARG A 192 10.35 3.61 4.68
C ARG A 192 9.41 2.45 4.38
N ARG A 193 8.15 2.54 4.82
CA ARG A 193 7.15 1.50 4.59
C ARG A 193 6.88 1.35 3.10
N ILE A 194 6.61 0.11 2.70
CA ILE A 194 6.11 -0.21 1.38
C ILE A 194 4.72 -0.82 1.51
N ILE A 195 3.85 -0.47 0.58
CA ILE A 195 2.48 -0.97 0.48
C ILE A 195 2.30 -1.69 -0.84
N ARG A 196 1.36 -2.64 -0.89
CA ARG A 196 1.11 -3.38 -2.13
C ARG A 196 0.57 -2.44 -3.20
N LEU A 197 1.18 -2.48 -4.38
CA LEU A 197 0.82 -1.62 -5.49
C LEU A 197 -0.55 -2.05 -6.07
N PRO A 198 -1.55 -1.15 -6.20
CA PRO A 198 -2.78 -1.45 -6.91
C PRO A 198 -2.55 -1.97 -8.34
N GLY A 199 -3.39 -2.90 -8.79
CA GLY A 199 -3.24 -3.66 -10.05
C GLY A 199 -2.27 -4.85 -9.97
N SER A 200 -1.46 -4.97 -8.92
CA SER A 200 -0.57 -6.12 -8.74
C SER A 200 -1.26 -7.34 -8.13
N LEU A 201 -0.78 -8.54 -8.46
CA LEU A 201 -1.32 -9.79 -7.92
C LEU A 201 -0.76 -10.06 -6.51
N HIS A 202 -1.60 -10.60 -5.62
CA HIS A 202 -1.18 -11.11 -4.32
C HIS A 202 -0.78 -12.59 -4.44
N GLY A 203 0.52 -12.89 -4.34
CA GLY A 203 1.07 -14.19 -4.73
C GLY A 203 0.56 -15.41 -3.95
N THR A 204 0.02 -15.20 -2.75
CA THR A 204 -0.60 -16.29 -1.95
C THR A 204 -2.06 -16.56 -2.31
N THR A 205 -2.86 -15.52 -2.53
CA THR A 205 -4.32 -15.64 -2.74
C THR A 205 -4.67 -15.67 -4.22
N GLY A 206 -3.85 -15.09 -5.10
CA GLY A 206 -4.15 -14.92 -6.52
C GLY A 206 -5.18 -13.83 -6.81
N TRP A 207 -5.52 -12.98 -5.82
CA TRP A 207 -6.38 -11.82 -6.01
C TRP A 207 -5.53 -10.57 -6.25
N ALA A 208 -6.03 -9.63 -7.05
CA ALA A 208 -5.33 -8.38 -7.28
C ALA A 208 -5.52 -7.41 -6.11
N CYS A 209 -4.48 -6.63 -5.82
CA CYS A 209 -4.63 -5.37 -5.10
C CYS A 209 -5.47 -4.44 -5.97
N THR A 210 -6.54 -3.85 -5.46
CA THR A 210 -7.49 -3.11 -6.31
C THR A 210 -7.96 -1.87 -5.57
N ARG A 211 -7.86 -0.71 -6.22
CA ARG A 211 -8.50 0.50 -5.71
C ARG A 211 -10.00 0.32 -5.73
N ILE A 212 -10.64 0.72 -4.64
CA ILE A 212 -12.10 0.71 -4.50
C ILE A 212 -12.58 2.11 -4.17
N THR A 213 -13.86 2.37 -4.41
CA THR A 213 -14.46 3.67 -4.11
C THR A 213 -14.96 3.74 -2.67
N ARG A 214 -15.29 4.95 -2.19
CA ARG A 214 -16.05 5.14 -0.94
C ARG A 214 -17.38 4.41 -0.98
N GLU A 215 -18.04 4.39 -2.14
CA GLU A 215 -19.32 3.70 -2.35
C GLU A 215 -19.16 2.18 -2.17
N ASP A 216 -18.14 1.58 -2.79
CA ASP A 216 -17.82 0.16 -2.59
C ASP A 216 -17.54 -0.14 -1.12
N LEU A 217 -16.70 0.68 -0.49
CA LEU A 217 -16.34 0.52 0.92
C LEU A 217 -17.57 0.61 1.84
N SER A 218 -18.54 1.47 1.53
CA SER A 218 -19.76 1.64 2.33
C SER A 218 -20.72 0.46 2.24
N ARG A 219 -20.65 -0.32 1.16
CA ARG A 219 -21.56 -1.44 0.88
C ARG A 219 -20.99 -2.77 1.37
N PRO A 220 -21.85 -3.74 1.74
CA PRO A 220 -21.39 -5.07 2.11
C PRO A 220 -20.55 -5.72 1.02
N LEU A 221 -19.47 -6.43 1.41
CA LEU A 221 -18.49 -7.03 0.50
C LEU A 221 -19.13 -7.90 -0.60
N LYS A 222 -20.26 -8.57 -0.31
CA LYS A 222 -20.98 -9.42 -1.28
C LYS A 222 -21.46 -8.68 -2.53
N MET A 223 -21.60 -7.35 -2.46
CA MET A 223 -22.12 -6.54 -3.56
C MET A 223 -21.09 -6.32 -4.67
N TRP A 224 -19.80 -6.36 -4.33
CA TRP A 224 -18.73 -5.94 -5.24
C TRP A 224 -17.53 -6.90 -5.26
N VAL A 225 -17.33 -7.78 -4.28
CA VAL A 225 -16.15 -8.66 -4.24
C VAL A 225 -16.00 -9.55 -5.47
N SER A 226 -17.09 -9.91 -6.14
CA SER A 226 -17.06 -10.70 -7.37
C SER A 226 -16.40 -9.97 -8.54
N THR A 227 -16.43 -8.63 -8.56
CA THR A 227 -15.87 -7.78 -9.63
C THR A 227 -14.36 -7.62 -9.51
N LEU A 228 -13.77 -7.93 -8.35
CA LEU A 228 -12.33 -7.76 -8.14
C LEU A 228 -11.53 -8.69 -9.06
N PRO A 229 -10.53 -8.15 -9.78
CA PRO A 229 -9.65 -8.94 -10.64
C PRO A 229 -8.91 -10.00 -9.83
N ARG A 230 -8.82 -11.21 -10.39
CA ARG A 230 -8.11 -12.34 -9.79
C ARG A 230 -7.70 -13.33 -10.86
N HIS A 231 -6.63 -14.06 -10.58
CA HIS A 231 -6.20 -15.17 -11.43
C HIS A 231 -7.26 -16.29 -11.43
N SER A 232 -7.37 -17.06 -12.51
CA SER A 232 -8.34 -18.17 -12.63
C SER A 232 -8.17 -19.22 -11.51
N SER A 233 -6.93 -19.51 -11.14
CA SER A 233 -6.56 -20.39 -10.02
C SER A 233 -6.51 -19.68 -8.65
N ALA A 234 -7.16 -18.52 -8.48
CA ALA A 234 -7.17 -17.81 -7.21
C ALA A 234 -7.83 -18.63 -6.08
N SER A 235 -7.34 -18.44 -4.86
CA SER A 235 -7.93 -19.00 -3.65
C SER A 235 -9.38 -18.56 -3.51
N LYS A 236 -10.29 -19.52 -3.31
CA LYS A 236 -11.69 -19.22 -3.08
C LYS A 236 -11.87 -18.44 -1.78
N LEU A 237 -12.61 -17.34 -1.84
CA LEU A 237 -13.03 -16.59 -0.66
C LEU A 237 -14.15 -17.35 0.05
N ARG A 238 -13.79 -18.32 0.89
CA ARG A 238 -14.75 -19.12 1.66
C ARG A 238 -15.43 -18.27 2.73
N TYR A 239 -16.67 -18.60 3.08
CA TYR A 239 -17.41 -17.89 4.13
C TYR A 239 -16.77 -18.08 5.52
N PHE A 240 -16.19 -19.24 5.77
CA PHE A 240 -15.54 -19.65 7.03
C PHE A 240 -14.24 -20.44 6.74
N PRO A 241 -13.30 -20.52 7.70
CA PRO A 241 -13.37 -21.59 8.70
C PRO A 241 -13.25 -21.09 10.16
N TYR A 242 -14.00 -21.72 11.06
CA TYR A 242 -13.54 -21.89 12.44
C TYR A 242 -12.41 -22.92 12.40
N GLY A 243 -11.35 -22.65 13.16
CA GLY A 243 -10.10 -23.39 13.21
C GLY A 243 -9.06 -22.47 13.80
#